data_AF-A0A846H2S3-F1
#
_entry.id   AF-A0A846H2S3-F1
#
_cell.length_a   1.000
_cell.length_b   1.000
_cell.length_c   1.000
_cell.angle_alpha   90.00
_cell.angle_beta   90.00
_cell.angle_gamma   90.00
#
_symmetry.space_group_name_H-M   'P 1'
#
loop_
_entity.id
_entity.type
_entity.pdbx_description
1 polymer ?
#
loop_
_entity_poly.entity_id
_entity_poly.type
_entity_poly.pdbx_seq_one_letter_code
_entity_poly.pdbx_strand_id
1 'polypeptide(L)'
;MFPSKELHRVWKTWLNAYRWIYNWSIAAIKNGYQGSTYDLQKLARKSDRPEWVKTLPGHQLQEAVADGIDGVKQAKVNGGFAKFKSCRQITQVIKFKVGDFKKGSWYPTKVKGLSFRSPQGFPDECIYGTQLVWVKGKWYGIFPEYIEPTPTKQDKVIALDPGIRTFLTGFDGKNYLEIGSGDIGRVQRLCQQLDRLMSRIDLSSAKRQRRSRSVRQSAAMRNAAHRLRQKIQNLIKDCHNKSASFLVSNYKLIFLPTFETSQMVVKSARKLNRKTARNLLTWNHYKFRQHLTQMADRHEVKVVLVNESYTSKTCPECGQIHEKLGGSKKFQCPKCGFSLPRDWNGARNIMIRALSATTTRFSPGAIQIIPADG
;
A
#
# COMPACT_ATOMS: atom_id res chain seq x y z
N MET A 1 5.59 2.52 -17.45
CA MET A 1 5.46 2.56 -18.92
C MET A 1 5.76 3.97 -19.42
N PHE A 2 6.41 4.06 -20.58
CA PHE A 2 6.88 5.29 -21.21
C PHE A 2 6.34 5.34 -22.65
N PRO A 3 5.11 5.87 -22.85
CA PRO A 3 4.52 6.00 -24.19
C PRO A 3 5.23 7.06 -25.04
N SER A 4 5.09 6.95 -26.37
CA SER A 4 5.38 8.07 -27.28
C SER A 4 4.54 9.31 -26.93
N LYS A 5 4.91 10.49 -27.44
CA LYS A 5 4.19 11.74 -27.14
C LYS A 5 2.74 11.68 -27.64
N GLU A 6 2.53 11.07 -28.79
CA GLU A 6 1.25 10.88 -29.44
C GLU A 6 0.38 9.92 -28.61
N LEU A 7 0.95 8.76 -28.22
CA LEU A 7 0.24 7.78 -27.39
C LEU A 7 -0.10 8.34 -26.01
N HIS A 8 0.79 9.14 -25.42
CA HIS A 8 0.51 9.86 -24.19
C HIS A 8 -0.74 10.75 -24.30
N ARG A 9 -0.86 11.50 -25.40
CA ARG A 9 -2.04 12.35 -25.65
C ARG A 9 -3.30 11.52 -25.79
N VAL A 10 -3.26 10.42 -26.57
CA VAL A 10 -4.39 9.49 -26.72
C VAL A 10 -4.84 8.95 -25.37
N TRP A 11 -3.93 8.41 -24.56
CA TRP A 11 -4.25 7.87 -23.25
C TRP A 11 -4.78 8.93 -22.28
N LYS A 12 -4.27 10.17 -22.32
CA LYS A 12 -4.81 11.29 -21.54
C LYS A 12 -6.23 11.66 -21.97
N THR A 13 -6.51 11.67 -23.28
CA THR A 13 -7.86 11.90 -23.81
C THR A 13 -8.81 10.81 -23.34
N TRP A 14 -8.41 9.54 -23.43
CA TRP A 14 -9.21 8.42 -22.92
C TRP A 14 -9.49 8.53 -21.42
N LEU A 15 -8.50 8.83 -20.59
CA LEU A 15 -8.71 9.04 -19.14
C LEU A 15 -9.71 10.16 -18.85
N ASN A 16 -9.59 11.27 -19.57
CA ASN A 16 -10.50 12.40 -19.39
C ASN A 16 -11.91 12.03 -19.83
N ALA A 17 -12.05 11.24 -20.90
CA ALA A 17 -13.34 10.86 -21.47
C ALA A 17 -14.04 9.85 -20.54
N TYR A 18 -13.28 8.88 -20.05
CA TYR A 18 -13.72 7.93 -19.02
C TYR A 18 -14.24 8.67 -17.78
N ARG A 19 -13.48 9.66 -17.29
CA ARG A 19 -13.89 10.51 -16.15
C ARG A 19 -15.17 11.29 -16.43
N TRP A 20 -15.31 11.82 -17.65
CA TRP A 20 -16.51 12.57 -18.05
C TRP A 20 -17.74 11.67 -18.04
N ILE A 21 -17.66 10.48 -18.66
CA ILE A 21 -18.76 9.50 -18.68
C ILE A 21 -19.11 9.03 -17.27
N TYR A 22 -18.11 8.78 -16.42
CA TYR A 22 -18.33 8.46 -15.01
C TYR A 22 -19.12 9.56 -14.28
N ASN A 23 -18.71 10.82 -14.43
CA ASN A 23 -19.39 11.94 -13.78
C ASN A 23 -20.79 12.17 -14.36
N TRP A 24 -20.95 12.03 -15.67
CA TRP A 24 -22.24 12.08 -16.35
C TRP A 24 -23.19 11.00 -15.80
N SER A 25 -22.69 9.79 -15.57
CA SER A 25 -23.48 8.68 -15.00
C SER A 25 -23.95 8.99 -13.58
N ILE A 26 -23.07 9.54 -12.73
CA ILE A 26 -23.46 10.00 -11.39
C ILE A 26 -24.50 11.13 -11.48
N ALA A 27 -24.34 12.07 -12.41
CA ALA A 27 -25.28 13.18 -12.58
C ALA A 27 -26.66 12.67 -13.02
N ALA A 28 -26.72 11.74 -13.97
CA ALA A 28 -27.96 11.11 -14.41
C ALA A 28 -28.70 10.41 -13.24
N ILE A 29 -27.97 9.65 -12.42
CA ILE A 29 -28.54 8.96 -11.24
C ILE A 29 -29.02 9.97 -10.19
N LYS A 30 -28.27 11.06 -9.96
CA LYS A 30 -28.70 12.15 -9.06
C LYS A 30 -29.95 12.87 -9.57
N ASN A 31 -30.13 12.96 -10.89
CA ASN A 31 -31.30 13.55 -11.53
C ASN A 31 -32.47 12.56 -11.65
N GLY A 32 -32.47 11.46 -10.89
CA GLY A 32 -33.62 10.56 -10.79
C GLY A 32 -33.61 9.36 -11.74
N TYR A 33 -32.50 9.08 -12.43
CA TYR A 33 -32.40 7.85 -13.22
C TYR A 33 -32.43 6.60 -12.32
N GLN A 34 -33.40 5.70 -12.56
CA GLN A 34 -33.61 4.47 -11.80
C GLN A 34 -33.55 3.18 -12.67
N GLY A 35 -33.20 3.29 -13.95
CA GLY A 35 -33.15 2.16 -14.87
C GLY A 35 -31.92 1.26 -14.71
N SER A 36 -31.79 0.27 -15.61
CA SER A 36 -30.70 -0.69 -15.59
C SER A 36 -29.35 -0.08 -16.01
N THR A 37 -28.24 -0.69 -15.60
CA THR A 37 -26.90 -0.30 -16.08
C THR A 37 -26.82 -0.29 -17.61
N TYR A 38 -27.46 -1.26 -18.26
CA TYR A 38 -27.48 -1.41 -19.70
C TYR A 38 -28.23 -0.26 -20.40
N ASP A 39 -29.36 0.18 -19.84
CA ASP A 39 -30.12 1.31 -20.39
C ASP A 39 -29.37 2.62 -20.20
N LEU A 40 -28.68 2.80 -19.07
CA LEU A 40 -27.84 3.98 -18.85
C LEU A 40 -26.67 4.03 -19.83
N GLN A 41 -26.09 2.88 -20.18
CA GLN A 41 -25.06 2.79 -21.23
C GLN A 41 -25.61 3.20 -22.61
N LYS A 42 -26.85 2.80 -22.95
CA LYS A 42 -27.51 3.25 -24.19
C LYS A 42 -27.72 4.76 -24.19
N LEU A 43 -28.19 5.32 -23.07
CA LEU A 43 -28.35 6.78 -22.92
C LEU A 43 -27.02 7.51 -23.05
N ALA A 44 -25.96 7.03 -22.39
CA ALA A 44 -24.60 7.61 -22.48
C ALA A 44 -24.01 7.55 -23.91
N ARG A 45 -24.45 6.60 -24.74
CA ARG A 45 -24.07 6.51 -26.15
C ARG A 45 -24.79 7.53 -27.02
N LYS A 46 -26.06 7.79 -26.74
CA LYS A 46 -26.93 8.74 -27.47
C LYS A 46 -26.84 10.18 -26.95
N SER A 47 -26.26 10.40 -25.77
CA SER A 47 -26.12 11.73 -25.17
C SER A 47 -25.30 12.66 -26.07
N ASP A 48 -25.67 13.93 -26.08
CA ASP A 48 -24.83 14.98 -26.69
C ASP A 48 -23.56 15.16 -25.86
N ARG A 49 -22.46 14.58 -26.34
CA ARG A 49 -21.17 14.54 -25.66
C ARG A 49 -20.10 15.19 -26.53
N PRO A 50 -19.14 15.92 -25.93
CA PRO A 50 -18.08 16.55 -26.68
C PRO A 50 -17.31 15.58 -27.58
N GLU A 51 -16.82 16.06 -28.72
CA GLU A 51 -16.15 15.23 -29.73
C GLU A 51 -14.96 14.42 -29.16
N TRP A 52 -14.19 15.05 -28.28
CA TRP A 52 -13.07 14.39 -27.61
C TRP A 52 -13.50 13.21 -26.70
N VAL A 53 -14.74 13.20 -26.20
CA VAL A 53 -15.31 12.06 -25.44
C VAL A 53 -15.68 10.91 -26.38
N LYS A 54 -16.14 11.21 -27.60
CA LYS A 54 -16.50 10.19 -28.61
C LYS A 54 -15.30 9.35 -29.06
N THR A 55 -14.07 9.86 -28.87
CA THR A 55 -12.84 9.11 -29.17
C THR A 55 -12.64 7.88 -28.27
N LEU A 56 -13.25 7.86 -27.08
CA LEU A 56 -13.18 6.75 -26.13
C LEU A 56 -13.76 5.48 -26.78
N PRO A 57 -13.07 4.32 -26.72
CA PRO A 57 -13.63 3.11 -27.29
C PRO A 57 -14.89 2.64 -26.54
N GLY A 58 -15.75 1.91 -27.26
CA GLY A 58 -17.13 1.65 -26.83
C GLY A 58 -17.25 0.81 -25.55
N HIS A 59 -16.32 -0.11 -25.30
CA HIS A 59 -16.30 -0.89 -24.06
C HIS A 59 -15.90 -0.02 -22.86
N GLN A 60 -14.99 0.94 -23.02
CA GLN A 60 -14.55 1.82 -21.93
C GLN A 60 -15.66 2.76 -21.50
N LEU A 61 -16.56 3.14 -22.42
CA LEU A 61 -17.79 3.83 -22.04
C LEU A 61 -18.64 2.95 -21.13
N GLN A 62 -18.83 1.67 -21.47
CA GLN A 62 -19.63 0.75 -20.65
C GLN A 62 -19.03 0.61 -19.25
N GLU A 63 -17.70 0.42 -19.17
CA GLU A 63 -16.96 0.34 -17.92
C GLU A 63 -17.05 1.64 -17.11
N ALA A 64 -16.97 2.81 -17.75
CA ALA A 64 -17.10 4.10 -17.06
C ALA A 64 -18.49 4.32 -16.46
N VAL A 65 -19.54 3.87 -17.15
CA VAL A 65 -20.93 3.91 -16.64
C VAL A 65 -21.09 2.94 -15.47
N ALA A 66 -20.60 1.71 -15.61
CA ALA A 66 -20.64 0.70 -14.55
C ALA A 66 -19.90 1.18 -13.28
N ASP A 67 -18.69 1.71 -13.44
CA ASP A 67 -17.93 2.33 -12.35
C ASP A 67 -18.71 3.47 -11.67
N GLY A 68 -19.43 4.28 -12.45
CA GLY A 68 -20.27 5.37 -11.95
C GLY A 68 -21.38 4.88 -11.03
N ILE A 69 -22.11 3.85 -11.47
CA ILE A 69 -23.17 3.18 -10.70
C ILE A 69 -22.59 2.54 -9.45
N ASP A 70 -21.49 1.80 -9.55
CA ASP A 70 -20.83 1.17 -8.41
C ASP A 70 -20.36 2.22 -7.40
N GLY A 71 -19.87 3.37 -7.86
CA GLY A 71 -19.54 4.51 -7.02
C GLY A 71 -20.75 5.05 -6.24
N VAL A 72 -21.94 5.06 -6.84
CA VAL A 72 -23.19 5.41 -6.14
C VAL A 72 -23.59 4.37 -5.12
N LYS A 73 -23.54 3.08 -5.49
CA LYS A 73 -23.85 1.97 -4.58
C LYS A 73 -22.93 1.98 -3.35
N GLN A 74 -21.61 2.07 -3.56
CA GLN A 74 -20.62 2.13 -2.48
C GLN A 74 -20.82 3.36 -1.59
N ALA A 75 -21.19 4.52 -2.16
CA ALA A 75 -21.45 5.70 -1.36
C ALA A 75 -22.68 5.50 -0.44
N LYS A 76 -23.77 4.91 -0.97
CA LYS A 76 -24.98 4.60 -0.19
C LYS A 76 -24.69 3.63 0.96
N VAL A 77 -23.95 2.56 0.70
CA VAL A 77 -23.54 1.59 1.74
C VAL A 77 -22.75 2.27 2.86
N ASN A 78 -21.94 3.28 2.53
CA ASN A 78 -21.18 4.05 3.50
C ASN A 78 -21.95 5.26 4.09
N GLY A 79 -23.27 5.33 3.92
CA GLY A 79 -24.10 6.42 4.46
C GLY A 79 -23.84 7.79 3.81
N GLY A 80 -23.33 7.82 2.57
CA GLY A 80 -22.93 9.05 1.90
C GLY A 80 -23.36 9.16 0.43
N PHE A 81 -22.90 10.22 -0.22
CA PHE A 81 -23.21 10.51 -1.63
C PHE A 81 -22.00 10.31 -2.54
N ALA A 82 -22.23 9.79 -3.74
CA ALA A 82 -21.19 9.68 -4.75
C ALA A 82 -20.64 11.07 -5.14
N LYS A 83 -19.32 11.13 -5.24
CA LYS A 83 -18.57 12.34 -5.60
C LYS A 83 -18.08 12.24 -7.03
N PHE A 84 -18.10 13.36 -7.74
CA PHE A 84 -17.50 13.45 -9.06
C PHE A 84 -15.98 13.29 -8.99
N LYS A 85 -15.42 12.60 -9.99
CA LYS A 85 -13.98 12.49 -10.21
C LYS A 85 -13.42 13.82 -10.77
N SER A 86 -12.44 14.38 -10.08
CA SER A 86 -11.75 15.61 -10.49
C SER A 86 -10.66 15.33 -11.53
N CYS A 87 -10.48 16.22 -12.51
CA CYS A 87 -9.37 16.17 -13.45
C CYS A 87 -8.00 16.38 -12.77
N ARG A 88 -8.00 16.95 -11.55
CA ARG A 88 -6.81 17.20 -10.74
C ARG A 88 -6.49 16.04 -9.78
N GLN A 89 -7.24 14.93 -9.84
CA GLN A 89 -6.92 13.76 -9.05
C GLN A 89 -5.52 13.24 -9.41
N ILE A 90 -4.74 12.94 -8.37
CA ILE A 90 -3.36 12.50 -8.49
C ILE A 90 -3.27 11.10 -9.13
N THR A 91 -4.34 10.31 -8.97
CA THR A 91 -4.50 8.97 -9.51
C THR A 91 -5.74 8.95 -10.40
N GLN A 92 -5.60 8.45 -11.62
CA GLN A 92 -6.69 8.21 -12.56
C GLN A 92 -6.51 6.81 -13.15
N VAL A 93 -7.61 6.09 -13.36
CA VAL A 93 -7.62 4.71 -13.83
C VAL A 93 -8.63 4.56 -14.95
N ILE A 94 -8.28 3.79 -15.96
CA ILE A 94 -9.18 3.25 -16.97
C ILE A 94 -9.05 1.72 -16.97
N LYS A 95 -10.19 1.04 -16.93
CA LYS A 95 -10.28 -0.42 -16.93
C LYS A 95 -10.55 -0.90 -18.35
N PHE A 96 -10.01 -2.06 -18.68
CA PHE A 96 -10.15 -2.72 -19.97
C PHE A 96 -10.62 -4.15 -19.75
N LYS A 97 -11.52 -4.62 -20.61
CA LYS A 97 -12.01 -6.00 -20.59
C LYS A 97 -10.95 -6.94 -21.18
N VAL A 98 -11.17 -8.24 -20.98
CA VAL A 98 -10.41 -9.28 -21.66
C VAL A 98 -10.47 -9.06 -23.18
N GLY A 99 -9.33 -9.19 -23.87
CA GLY A 99 -9.21 -8.99 -25.32
C GLY A 99 -9.05 -7.53 -25.79
N ASP A 100 -9.23 -6.53 -24.92
CA ASP A 100 -8.95 -5.13 -25.25
C ASP A 100 -7.44 -4.84 -25.35
N PHE A 101 -6.62 -5.63 -24.63
CA PHE A 101 -5.17 -5.63 -24.73
C PHE A 101 -4.72 -6.85 -25.56
N LYS A 102 -4.15 -6.59 -26.73
CA LYS A 102 -3.66 -7.62 -27.64
C LYS A 102 -2.51 -7.07 -28.49
N LYS A 103 -1.63 -7.92 -29.00
CA LYS A 103 -0.47 -7.50 -29.80
C LYS A 103 0.36 -6.40 -29.10
N GLY A 104 0.49 -6.50 -27.77
CA GLY A 104 1.28 -5.58 -26.95
C GLY A 104 0.68 -4.17 -26.76
N SER A 105 -0.61 -3.95 -27.06
CA SER A 105 -1.23 -2.62 -26.89
C SER A 105 -2.73 -2.66 -26.57
N TRP A 106 -3.24 -1.60 -25.93
CA TRP A 106 -4.66 -1.37 -25.72
C TRP A 106 -5.29 -0.80 -26.99
N TYR A 107 -6.29 -1.52 -27.54
CA TYR A 107 -6.93 -1.19 -28.82
C TYR A 107 -5.95 -0.95 -29.99
N PRO A 108 -5.21 -1.97 -30.46
CA PRO A 108 -4.18 -1.80 -31.49
C PRO A 108 -4.66 -1.12 -32.77
N THR A 109 -5.94 -1.28 -33.13
CA THR A 109 -6.55 -0.60 -34.29
C THR A 109 -6.65 0.91 -34.08
N LYS A 110 -6.92 1.38 -32.87
CA LYS A 110 -7.03 2.81 -32.53
C LYS A 110 -5.69 3.48 -32.27
N VAL A 111 -4.65 2.71 -31.96
CA VAL A 111 -3.29 3.22 -31.67
C VAL A 111 -2.25 2.66 -32.62
N LYS A 112 -2.66 2.35 -33.86
CA LYS A 112 -1.78 1.76 -34.89
C LYS A 112 -0.52 2.60 -35.08
N GLY A 113 0.65 1.96 -35.03
CA GLY A 113 1.95 2.61 -35.16
C GLY A 113 2.44 3.34 -33.90
N LEU A 114 1.65 3.36 -32.83
CA LEU A 114 2.04 3.95 -31.55
C LEU A 114 2.53 2.87 -30.59
N SER A 115 3.61 3.17 -29.87
CA SER A 115 4.22 2.24 -28.92
C SER A 115 4.55 2.90 -27.58
N PHE A 116 4.77 2.05 -26.58
CA PHE A 116 5.32 2.44 -25.29
C PHE A 116 6.44 1.49 -24.90
N ARG A 117 7.38 1.99 -24.09
CA ARG A 117 8.44 1.17 -23.49
C ARG A 117 8.10 0.84 -22.04
N SER A 118 8.54 -0.31 -21.56
CA SER A 118 8.42 -0.70 -20.17
C SER A 118 9.76 -1.26 -19.67
N PRO A 119 10.21 -0.92 -18.45
CA PRO A 119 11.38 -1.56 -17.84
C PRO A 119 11.16 -3.03 -17.51
N GLN A 120 9.90 -3.42 -17.25
CA GLN A 120 9.50 -4.81 -17.06
C GLN A 120 8.89 -5.33 -18.36
N GLY A 121 9.11 -6.62 -18.64
CA GLY A 121 8.31 -7.35 -19.61
C GLY A 121 6.82 -7.26 -19.28
N PHE A 122 6.00 -7.27 -20.31
CA PHE A 122 4.54 -7.34 -20.21
C PHE A 122 4.08 -8.37 -21.24
N PRO A 123 2.98 -9.09 -20.97
CA PRO A 123 2.52 -10.12 -21.89
C PRO A 123 1.99 -9.46 -23.17
N ASP A 124 2.01 -10.17 -24.30
CA ASP A 124 1.43 -9.67 -25.55
C ASP A 124 -0.10 -9.65 -25.55
N GLU A 125 -0.69 -10.55 -24.75
CA GLU A 125 -2.13 -10.70 -24.52
C GLU A 125 -2.38 -10.98 -23.03
N CYS A 126 -3.58 -10.66 -22.53
CA CYS A 126 -3.93 -10.89 -21.13
C CYS A 126 -5.28 -11.58 -21.04
N ILE A 127 -5.31 -12.74 -20.36
CA ILE A 127 -6.52 -13.54 -20.13
C ILE A 127 -7.50 -12.86 -19.15
N TYR A 128 -7.02 -11.87 -18.39
CA TYR A 128 -7.82 -11.07 -17.46
C TYR A 128 -7.96 -9.63 -17.95
N GLY A 129 -8.95 -8.91 -17.39
CA GLY A 129 -9.10 -7.49 -17.63
C GLY A 129 -7.88 -6.70 -17.15
N THR A 130 -7.41 -5.75 -17.95
CA THR A 130 -6.22 -4.95 -17.64
C THR A 130 -6.60 -3.54 -17.18
N GLN A 131 -5.66 -2.82 -16.59
CA GLN A 131 -5.87 -1.41 -16.22
C GLN A 131 -4.71 -0.54 -16.69
N LEU A 132 -5.04 0.65 -17.20
CA LEU A 132 -4.06 1.71 -17.43
C LEU A 132 -4.26 2.79 -16.37
N VAL A 133 -3.18 3.05 -15.63
CA VAL A 133 -3.22 3.84 -14.40
C VAL A 133 -2.23 5.00 -14.52
N TRP A 134 -2.75 6.22 -14.35
CA TRP A 134 -1.95 7.44 -14.28
C TRP A 134 -1.82 7.89 -12.83
N VAL A 135 -0.60 7.85 -12.29
CA VAL A 135 -0.32 8.22 -10.90
C VAL A 135 0.87 9.17 -10.86
N LYS A 136 0.66 10.36 -10.28
CA LYS A 136 1.75 11.33 -10.01
C LYS A 136 2.68 11.59 -11.22
N GLY A 137 2.11 11.71 -12.42
CA GLY A 137 2.90 12.00 -13.62
C GLY A 137 3.47 10.76 -14.34
N LYS A 138 3.08 9.55 -13.95
CA LYS A 138 3.62 8.29 -14.51
C LYS A 138 2.50 7.34 -14.92
N TRP A 139 2.75 6.59 -15.99
CA TRP A 139 1.88 5.54 -16.50
C TRP A 139 2.28 4.17 -15.96
N TYR A 140 1.29 3.42 -15.48
CA TYR A 140 1.38 2.04 -15.02
C TYR A 140 0.36 1.19 -15.77
N GLY A 141 0.77 0.01 -16.22
CA GLY A 141 -0.11 -1.02 -16.75
C GLY A 141 -0.26 -2.08 -15.68
N ILE A 142 -1.50 -2.45 -15.39
CA ILE A 142 -1.80 -3.56 -14.48
C ILE A 142 -2.30 -4.71 -15.35
N PHE A 143 -1.52 -5.78 -15.35
CA PHE A 143 -1.78 -7.02 -16.06
C PHE A 143 -1.96 -8.09 -14.98
N PRO A 144 -3.21 -8.44 -14.63
CA PRO A 144 -3.45 -9.52 -13.68
C PRO A 144 -3.00 -10.85 -14.29
N GLU A 145 -2.46 -11.71 -13.44
CA GLU A 145 -2.05 -13.06 -13.77
C GLU A 145 -2.41 -13.93 -12.57
N TYR A 146 -2.90 -15.13 -12.86
CA TYR A 146 -3.10 -16.15 -11.85
C TYR A 146 -1.81 -16.94 -11.71
N ILE A 147 -1.33 -17.04 -10.47
CA ILE A 147 -0.10 -17.75 -10.13
C ILE A 147 -0.50 -18.79 -9.10
N GLU A 148 -0.27 -20.07 -9.42
CA GLU A 148 -0.47 -21.14 -8.45
C GLU A 148 0.44 -20.92 -7.23
N PRO A 149 -0.06 -21.16 -6.01
CA PRO A 149 0.77 -21.09 -4.81
C PRO A 149 1.99 -22.02 -4.91
N THR A 150 3.17 -21.52 -4.51
CA THR A 150 4.41 -22.30 -4.46
C THR A 150 4.81 -22.52 -3.01
N PRO A 151 4.48 -23.67 -2.40
CA PRO A 151 4.72 -23.89 -0.97
C PRO A 151 6.20 -23.74 -0.62
N THR A 152 6.49 -23.05 0.49
CA THR A 152 7.85 -23.11 1.06
C THR A 152 8.16 -24.52 1.57
N LYS A 153 9.41 -24.97 1.38
CA LYS A 153 9.94 -26.26 1.86
C LYS A 153 10.47 -26.20 3.29
N GLN A 154 10.47 -25.02 3.90
CA GLN A 154 10.96 -24.81 5.26
C GLN A 154 9.86 -25.11 6.26
N ASP A 155 10.22 -25.64 7.44
CA ASP A 155 9.30 -25.89 8.56
C ASP A 155 9.59 -24.99 9.79
N LYS A 156 10.33 -23.91 9.57
CA LYS A 156 10.73 -22.98 10.65
C LYS A 156 9.59 -22.03 11.01
N VAL A 157 9.60 -21.59 12.27
CA VAL A 157 8.66 -20.60 12.82
C VAL A 157 9.41 -19.35 13.24
N ILE A 158 8.81 -18.18 13.10
CA ILE A 158 9.40 -16.92 13.60
C ILE A 158 8.33 -16.01 14.19
N ALA A 159 8.67 -15.36 15.30
CA ALA A 159 7.89 -14.27 15.86
C ALA A 159 8.57 -12.93 15.57
N LEU A 160 7.80 -11.96 15.09
CA LEU A 160 8.30 -10.65 14.68
C LEU A 160 7.81 -9.56 15.64
N ASP A 161 8.70 -8.65 16.02
CA ASP A 161 8.43 -7.43 16.77
C ASP A 161 8.72 -6.20 15.86
N PRO A 162 7.70 -5.46 15.42
CA PRO A 162 7.89 -4.27 14.60
C PRO A 162 8.43 -3.09 15.40
N GLY A 163 9.57 -2.55 14.95
CA GLY A 163 10.28 -1.48 15.65
C GLY A 163 10.46 -0.21 14.85
N ILE A 164 11.01 0.82 15.50
CA ILE A 164 11.25 2.15 14.89
C ILE A 164 12.70 2.27 14.39
N ARG A 165 13.67 1.83 15.19
CA ARG A 165 15.10 1.93 14.85
C ARG A 165 15.53 0.76 13.96
N THR A 166 15.13 -0.44 14.37
CA THR A 166 15.18 -1.67 13.59
C THR A 166 13.75 -1.90 13.12
N PHE A 167 13.56 -2.11 11.82
CA PHE A 167 12.23 -2.20 11.22
C PHE A 167 11.47 -3.42 11.75
N LEU A 168 12.14 -4.58 11.83
CA LEU A 168 11.62 -5.80 12.42
C LEU A 168 12.73 -6.49 13.21
N THR A 169 12.40 -6.92 14.42
CA THR A 169 13.21 -7.88 15.17
C THR A 169 12.48 -9.22 15.17
N GLY A 170 13.17 -10.30 14.89
CA GLY A 170 12.61 -11.65 14.83
C GLY A 170 13.25 -12.58 15.85
N PHE A 171 12.50 -13.56 16.33
CA PHE A 171 13.02 -14.68 17.11
C PHE A 171 12.44 -15.99 16.56
N ASP A 172 13.30 -16.94 16.18
CA ASP A 172 12.90 -18.22 15.57
C ASP A 172 12.89 -19.41 16.55
N GLY A 173 13.04 -19.13 17.84
CA GLY A 173 13.21 -20.15 18.90
C GLY A 173 14.67 -20.40 19.25
N LYS A 174 15.62 -20.08 18.38
CA LYS A 174 17.07 -20.26 18.62
C LYS A 174 17.87 -18.97 18.41
N ASN A 175 17.61 -18.26 17.31
CA ASN A 175 18.34 -17.10 16.86
C ASN A 175 17.46 -15.86 16.85
N TYR A 176 18.11 -14.70 16.93
CA TYR A 176 17.50 -13.40 16.71
C TYR A 176 17.85 -12.88 15.32
N LEU A 177 16.86 -12.26 14.68
CA LEU A 177 16.98 -11.63 13.37
C LEU A 177 16.70 -10.12 13.52
N GLU A 178 17.52 -9.28 12.89
CA GLU A 178 17.23 -7.84 12.79
C GLU A 178 17.14 -7.44 11.32
N ILE A 179 16.02 -6.83 10.93
CA ILE A 179 15.81 -6.33 9.57
C ILE A 179 15.69 -4.81 9.61
N GLY A 180 16.40 -4.14 8.68
CA GLY A 180 16.38 -2.69 8.54
C GLY A 180 17.08 -1.94 9.69
N SER A 181 17.98 -2.61 10.42
CA SER A 181 18.80 -1.98 11.45
C SER A 181 19.65 -0.87 10.82
N GLY A 182 19.49 0.38 11.30
CA GLY A 182 20.23 1.55 10.79
C GLY A 182 19.67 2.21 9.52
N ASP A 183 18.78 1.56 8.78
CA ASP A 183 18.20 2.08 7.54
C ASP A 183 17.32 3.33 7.76
N ILE A 184 16.72 3.44 8.95
CA ILE A 184 15.89 4.59 9.31
C ILE A 184 16.66 5.90 9.22
N GLY A 185 17.98 5.90 9.44
CA GLY A 185 18.80 7.10 9.38
C GLY A 185 18.78 7.75 8.00
N ARG A 186 18.87 6.94 6.94
CA ARG A 186 18.80 7.40 5.55
C ARG A 186 17.43 7.97 5.23
N VAL A 187 16.36 7.26 5.60
CA VAL A 187 14.98 7.69 5.39
C VAL A 187 14.70 8.99 6.14
N GLN A 188 15.16 9.10 7.39
CA GLN A 188 14.98 10.29 8.22
C GLN A 188 15.66 11.53 7.62
N ARG A 189 16.89 11.38 7.07
CA ARG A 189 17.56 12.50 6.37
C ARG A 189 16.75 12.99 5.18
N LEU A 190 16.17 12.08 4.38
CA LEU A 190 15.28 12.45 3.28
C LEU A 190 13.99 13.11 3.75
N CYS A 191 13.40 12.64 4.85
CA CYS A 191 12.24 13.29 5.48
C CYS A 191 12.56 14.73 5.90
N GLN A 192 13.72 14.97 6.53
CA GLN A 192 14.14 16.31 6.93
C GLN A 192 14.41 17.24 5.73
N GLN A 193 14.98 16.70 4.65
CA GLN A 193 15.15 17.46 3.40
C GLN A 193 13.79 17.84 2.79
N LEU A 194 12.83 16.91 2.80
CA LEU A 194 11.47 17.15 2.34
C LEU A 194 10.78 18.23 3.21
N ASP A 195 10.92 18.17 4.53
CA ASP A 195 10.31 19.15 5.44
C ASP A 195 10.89 20.56 5.21
N ARG A 196 12.21 20.68 5.05
CA ARG A 196 12.86 21.96 4.69
C ARG A 196 12.34 22.52 3.35
N LEU A 197 12.16 21.64 2.36
CA LEU A 197 11.64 22.05 1.06
C LEU A 197 10.17 22.47 1.13
N MET A 198 9.34 21.76 1.90
CA MET A 198 7.94 22.13 2.14
C MET A 198 7.83 23.47 2.86
N SER A 199 8.62 23.67 3.92
CA SER A 199 8.67 24.95 4.63
C SER A 199 9.02 26.13 3.71
N ARG A 200 10.01 25.95 2.82
CA ARG A 200 10.34 26.96 1.78
C ARG A 200 9.18 27.23 0.83
N ILE A 201 8.46 26.19 0.41
CA ILE A 201 7.26 26.33 -0.44
C ILE A 201 6.20 27.15 0.30
N ASP A 202 5.91 26.82 1.55
CA ASP A 202 4.85 27.47 2.34
C ASP A 202 5.16 28.95 2.60
N LEU A 203 6.40 29.27 2.97
CA LEU A 203 6.87 30.65 3.13
C LEU A 203 6.87 31.44 1.81
N SER A 204 7.16 30.78 0.68
CA SER A 204 7.11 31.41 -0.65
C SER A 204 5.68 31.74 -1.10
N SER A 205 4.69 30.96 -0.65
CA SER A 205 3.28 31.25 -0.94
C SER A 205 2.71 32.40 -0.12
N ALA A 206 3.20 32.63 1.11
CA ALA A 206 2.76 33.75 1.95
C ALA A 206 3.19 35.13 1.41
N LYS A 207 4.28 35.20 0.65
CA LYS A 207 4.80 36.44 0.03
C LYS A 207 4.19 36.77 -1.35
N ARG A 208 3.08 36.12 -1.74
CA ARG A 208 2.50 36.24 -3.09
C ARG A 208 1.67 37.52 -3.28
N GLN A 209 2.36 38.61 -3.52
CA GLN A 209 1.93 39.61 -4.48
C GLN A 209 2.98 39.72 -5.60
N ARG A 210 2.56 39.51 -6.86
CA ARG A 210 3.05 40.23 -8.07
C ARG A 210 4.23 39.75 -8.98
N ARG A 211 4.78 38.52 -9.02
CA ARG A 211 5.75 38.17 -10.12
C ARG A 211 5.67 36.73 -10.68
N SER A 212 5.64 36.60 -12.02
CA SER A 212 5.59 35.33 -12.79
C SER A 212 6.77 34.38 -12.55
N ARG A 213 7.98 34.92 -12.31
CA ARG A 213 9.20 34.16 -11.97
C ARG A 213 9.05 33.32 -10.68
N SER A 214 8.21 33.78 -9.74
CA SER A 214 7.89 33.07 -8.49
C SER A 214 7.05 31.80 -8.72
N VAL A 215 6.20 31.78 -9.77
CA VAL A 215 5.34 30.63 -10.08
C VAL A 215 6.17 29.43 -10.57
N ARG A 216 7.11 29.67 -11.49
CA ARG A 216 7.99 28.62 -12.05
C ARG A 216 8.89 28.01 -10.97
N GLN A 217 9.46 28.84 -10.10
CA GLN A 217 10.28 28.37 -8.98
C GLN A 217 9.46 27.54 -7.99
N SER A 218 8.25 28.00 -7.66
CA SER A 218 7.32 27.27 -6.78
C SER A 218 6.90 25.92 -7.38
N ALA A 219 6.66 25.84 -8.69
CA ALA A 219 6.39 24.58 -9.39
C ALA A 219 7.60 23.63 -9.36
N ALA A 220 8.81 24.14 -9.60
CA ALA A 220 10.05 23.36 -9.52
C ALA A 220 10.27 22.77 -8.11
N MET A 221 10.05 23.56 -7.06
CA MET A 221 10.14 23.11 -5.67
C MET A 221 9.10 22.02 -5.36
N ARG A 222 7.84 22.19 -5.79
CA ARG A 222 6.81 21.15 -5.63
C ARG A 222 7.22 19.85 -6.34
N ASN A 223 7.74 19.94 -7.56
CA ASN A 223 8.23 18.77 -8.29
C ASN A 223 9.40 18.09 -7.57
N ALA A 224 10.34 18.85 -7.00
CA ALA A 224 11.40 18.30 -6.17
C ALA A 224 10.86 17.60 -4.91
N ALA A 225 9.86 18.19 -4.24
CA ALA A 225 9.19 17.59 -3.09
C ALA A 225 8.49 16.27 -3.47
N HIS A 226 7.82 16.24 -4.63
CA HIS A 226 7.22 15.01 -5.16
C HIS A 226 8.25 13.92 -5.42
N ARG A 227 9.41 14.25 -6.01
CA ARG A 227 10.50 13.30 -6.24
C ARG A 227 11.05 12.75 -4.92
N LEU A 228 11.26 13.61 -3.92
CA LEU A 228 11.72 13.17 -2.58
C LEU A 228 10.71 12.25 -1.91
N ARG A 229 9.41 12.59 -1.93
CA ARG A 229 8.34 11.71 -1.41
C ARG A 229 8.36 10.36 -2.10
N GLN A 230 8.51 10.33 -3.42
CA GLN A 230 8.59 9.07 -4.17
C GLN A 230 9.83 8.26 -3.81
N LYS A 231 10.98 8.90 -3.63
CA LYS A 231 12.21 8.23 -3.18
C LYS A 231 12.03 7.58 -1.81
N ILE A 232 11.45 8.29 -0.85
CA ILE A 232 11.14 7.75 0.49
C ILE A 232 10.20 6.55 0.37
N GLN A 233 9.10 6.68 -0.37
CA GLN A 233 8.13 5.60 -0.58
C GLN A 233 8.76 4.37 -1.24
N ASN A 234 9.65 4.56 -2.21
CA ASN A 234 10.34 3.47 -2.89
C ASN A 234 11.33 2.75 -1.96
N LEU A 235 12.06 3.47 -1.10
CA LEU A 235 12.97 2.85 -0.12
C LEU A 235 12.22 2.00 0.90
N ILE A 236 11.10 2.51 1.43
CA ILE A 236 10.25 1.76 2.36
C ILE A 236 9.68 0.52 1.65
N LYS A 237 9.18 0.67 0.42
CA LYS A 237 8.67 -0.44 -0.39
C LYS A 237 9.76 -1.50 -0.64
N ASP A 238 10.98 -1.09 -0.97
CA ASP A 238 12.10 -2.01 -1.19
C ASP A 238 12.43 -2.81 0.08
N CYS A 239 12.49 -2.14 1.24
CA CYS A 239 12.65 -2.79 2.54
C CYS A 239 11.52 -3.79 2.80
N HIS A 240 10.26 -3.40 2.59
CA HIS A 240 9.09 -4.29 2.74
C HIS A 240 9.18 -5.51 1.84
N ASN A 241 9.47 -5.31 0.55
CA ASN A 241 9.58 -6.39 -0.44
C ASN A 241 10.67 -7.39 -0.06
N LYS A 242 11.87 -6.90 0.30
CA LYS A 242 13.01 -7.75 0.69
C LYS A 242 12.72 -8.51 1.98
N SER A 243 12.13 -7.82 2.96
CA SER A 243 11.76 -8.42 4.24
C SER A 243 10.71 -9.53 4.05
N ALA A 244 9.63 -9.24 3.31
CA ALA A 244 8.58 -10.21 3.05
C ALA A 244 9.10 -11.40 2.24
N SER A 245 9.88 -11.16 1.18
CA SER A 245 10.51 -12.22 0.38
C SER A 245 11.41 -13.13 1.23
N PHE A 246 12.26 -12.54 2.08
CA PHE A 246 13.11 -13.31 2.99
C PHE A 246 12.27 -14.15 3.95
N LEU A 247 11.25 -13.57 4.57
CA LEU A 247 10.43 -14.26 5.57
C LEU A 247 9.67 -15.45 4.97
N VAL A 248 8.99 -15.26 3.84
CA VAL A 248 8.21 -16.35 3.20
C VAL A 248 9.10 -17.45 2.61
N SER A 249 10.34 -17.12 2.25
CA SER A 249 11.30 -18.11 1.76
C SER A 249 11.93 -18.97 2.87
N ASN A 250 11.97 -18.46 4.11
CA ASN A 250 12.72 -19.07 5.22
C ASN A 250 11.85 -19.67 6.32
N TYR A 251 10.57 -19.30 6.41
CA TYR A 251 9.68 -19.70 7.51
C TYR A 251 8.32 -20.15 6.98
N LYS A 252 7.74 -21.19 7.61
CA LYS A 252 6.39 -21.72 7.32
C LYS A 252 5.30 -21.00 8.09
N LEU A 253 5.64 -20.52 9.29
CA LEU A 253 4.72 -19.86 10.21
C LEU A 253 5.36 -18.58 10.75
N ILE A 254 4.64 -17.48 10.62
CA ILE A 254 5.09 -16.16 11.05
C ILE A 254 4.07 -15.59 12.03
N PHE A 255 4.49 -15.38 13.27
CA PHE A 255 3.72 -14.63 14.27
C PHE A 255 4.01 -13.14 14.12
N LEU A 256 2.96 -12.36 13.91
CA LEU A 256 3.04 -10.92 13.74
C LEU A 256 2.06 -10.23 14.70
N PRO A 257 2.49 -9.28 15.53
CA PRO A 257 1.57 -8.64 16.46
C PRO A 257 0.54 -7.77 15.73
N THR A 258 -0.65 -7.64 16.31
CA THR A 258 -1.66 -6.66 15.90
C THR A 258 -1.17 -5.27 16.26
N PHE A 259 -0.39 -4.67 15.35
CA PHE A 259 0.30 -3.42 15.61
C PHE A 259 -0.67 -2.24 15.62
N GLU A 260 -1.13 -1.81 16.81
CA GLU A 260 -2.06 -0.69 17.02
C GLU A 260 -1.38 0.67 16.90
N THR A 261 -0.73 0.91 15.75
CA THR A 261 0.00 2.16 15.46
C THR A 261 -0.81 3.42 15.71
N SER A 262 -2.13 3.38 15.48
CA SER A 262 -3.03 4.50 15.69
C SER A 262 -3.00 4.98 17.14
N GLN A 263 -3.12 4.08 18.13
CA GLN A 263 -3.11 4.44 19.55
C GLN A 263 -1.75 4.98 20.00
N MET A 264 -0.65 4.41 19.48
CA MET A 264 0.72 4.80 19.83
C MET A 264 1.13 6.19 19.32
N VAL A 265 0.46 6.72 18.29
CA VAL A 265 0.83 8.00 17.63
C VAL A 265 -0.18 9.12 17.84
N VAL A 266 -1.37 8.83 18.36
CA VAL A 266 -2.41 9.82 18.69
C VAL A 266 -1.87 10.80 19.73
N LYS A 267 -1.96 12.11 19.44
CA LYS A 267 -1.34 13.17 20.26
C LYS A 267 -1.79 13.16 21.72
N SER A 268 -3.06 12.83 21.98
CA SER A 268 -3.65 12.81 23.33
C SER A 268 -3.24 11.59 24.15
N ALA A 269 -2.85 10.47 23.52
CA ALA A 269 -2.56 9.20 24.20
C ALA A 269 -1.09 8.76 24.09
N ARG A 270 -0.31 9.37 23.19
CA ARG A 270 1.05 8.93 22.89
C ARG A 270 2.01 9.21 24.05
N LYS A 271 2.75 8.17 24.45
CA LYS A 271 3.93 8.26 25.32
C LYS A 271 5.23 8.51 24.54
N LEU A 272 5.13 8.59 23.20
CA LEU A 272 6.26 8.76 22.29
C LEU A 272 6.45 10.22 21.87
N ASN A 273 7.69 10.65 21.76
CA ASN A 273 8.01 11.97 21.23
C ASN A 273 7.60 12.12 19.74
N ARG A 274 7.51 13.37 19.25
CA ARG A 274 7.09 13.71 17.87
C ARG A 274 7.93 13.03 16.79
N LYS A 275 9.25 12.95 16.98
CA LYS A 275 10.17 12.36 16.01
C LYS A 275 9.97 10.86 15.90
N THR A 276 9.86 10.18 17.04
CA THR A 276 9.64 8.74 17.16
C THR A 276 8.30 8.33 16.55
N ALA A 277 7.21 9.04 16.88
CA ALA A 277 5.90 8.78 16.28
C ALA A 277 5.90 8.96 14.75
N ARG A 278 6.60 9.97 14.24
CA ARG A 278 6.74 10.18 12.79
C ARG A 278 7.51 9.03 12.12
N ASN A 279 8.61 8.59 12.72
CA ASN A 279 9.41 7.49 12.16
C ASN A 279 8.59 6.18 12.13
N LEU A 280 7.80 5.91 13.18
CA LEU A 280 6.85 4.79 13.21
C LEU A 280 5.85 4.82 12.04
N LEU A 281 5.23 5.99 11.81
CA LEU A 281 4.33 6.19 10.68
C LEU A 281 5.04 6.07 9.32
N THR A 282 6.32 6.42 9.27
CA THR A 282 7.12 6.35 8.04
C THR A 282 7.36 4.90 7.64
N TRP A 283 7.59 3.99 8.58
CA TRP A 283 7.75 2.56 8.28
C TRP A 283 6.49 1.89 7.74
N ASN A 284 5.30 2.45 8.01
CA ASN A 284 4.04 1.98 7.46
C ASN A 284 3.82 0.46 7.67
N HIS A 285 3.94 0.02 8.93
CA HIS A 285 3.86 -1.40 9.32
C HIS A 285 2.54 -2.07 8.92
N TYR A 286 1.42 -1.31 8.89
CA TYR A 286 0.16 -1.85 8.38
C TYR A 286 0.26 -2.28 6.90
N LYS A 287 0.88 -1.44 6.06
CA LYS A 287 1.11 -1.79 4.66
C LYS A 287 2.08 -2.96 4.52
N PHE A 288 3.08 -3.05 5.39
CA PHE A 288 3.96 -4.21 5.44
C PHE A 288 3.18 -5.48 5.77
N ARG A 289 2.34 -5.48 6.80
CA ARG A 289 1.45 -6.60 7.14
C ARG A 289 0.64 -7.05 5.92
N GLN A 290 -0.05 -6.12 5.25
CA GLN A 290 -0.83 -6.45 4.05
C GLN A 290 0.02 -7.09 2.96
N HIS A 291 1.23 -6.57 2.74
CA HIS A 291 2.14 -7.10 1.74
C HIS A 291 2.69 -8.48 2.12
N LEU A 292 3.05 -8.68 3.40
CA LEU A 292 3.52 -9.95 3.92
C LEU A 292 2.44 -11.02 3.82
N THR A 293 1.20 -10.73 4.24
CA THR A 293 0.07 -11.67 4.11
C THR A 293 -0.13 -12.07 2.65
N GLN A 294 -0.19 -11.10 1.73
CA GLN A 294 -0.35 -11.40 0.30
C GLN A 294 0.80 -12.27 -0.26
N MET A 295 2.04 -12.02 0.17
CA MET A 295 3.17 -12.85 -0.25
C MET A 295 3.13 -14.24 0.39
N ALA A 296 2.69 -14.33 1.64
CA ALA A 296 2.60 -15.57 2.38
C ALA A 296 1.53 -16.50 1.77
N ASP A 297 0.39 -15.94 1.34
CA ASP A 297 -0.66 -16.70 0.63
C ASP A 297 -0.11 -17.36 -0.64
N ARG A 298 0.75 -16.66 -1.39
CA ARG A 298 1.41 -17.21 -2.60
C ARG A 298 2.44 -18.29 -2.31
N HIS A 299 2.93 -18.38 -1.08
CA HIS A 299 3.97 -19.35 -0.70
C HIS A 299 3.47 -20.41 0.29
N GLU A 300 2.15 -20.46 0.52
CA GLU A 300 1.52 -21.28 1.55
C GLU A 300 2.20 -21.16 2.92
N VAL A 301 2.55 -19.93 3.27
CA VAL A 301 3.09 -19.54 4.57
C VAL A 301 1.96 -18.99 5.41
N LYS A 302 1.86 -19.41 6.66
CA LYS A 302 0.82 -18.92 7.57
C LYS A 302 1.31 -17.69 8.31
N VAL A 303 0.54 -16.61 8.26
CA VAL A 303 0.77 -15.40 9.08
C VAL A 303 -0.32 -15.33 10.13
N VAL A 304 0.07 -15.45 11.40
CA VAL A 304 -0.83 -15.41 12.54
C VAL A 304 -0.69 -14.09 13.25
N LEU A 305 -1.82 -13.43 13.49
CA LEU A 305 -1.85 -12.18 14.22
C LEU A 305 -1.93 -12.44 15.72
N VAL A 306 -1.02 -11.84 16.50
CA VAL A 306 -0.90 -12.06 17.94
C VAL A 306 -1.20 -10.78 18.71
N ASN A 307 -1.92 -10.86 19.82
CA ASN A 307 -2.19 -9.69 20.65
C ASN A 307 -0.92 -9.24 21.43
N GLU A 308 -0.54 -7.98 21.27
CA GLU A 308 0.73 -7.38 21.72
C GLU A 308 0.78 -7.00 23.21
N SER A 309 -0.30 -7.15 23.97
CA SER A 309 -0.39 -6.57 25.32
C SER A 309 0.77 -6.99 26.25
N TYR A 310 1.53 -6.02 26.78
CA TYR A 310 2.62 -6.18 27.77
C TYR A 310 3.86 -7.02 27.34
N THR A 311 4.05 -7.32 26.06
CA THR A 311 5.20 -8.15 25.59
C THR A 311 6.56 -7.50 25.83
N SER A 312 6.69 -6.18 25.66
CA SER A 312 8.01 -5.52 25.79
C SER A 312 8.50 -5.27 27.22
N LYS A 313 7.64 -5.50 28.24
CA LYS A 313 7.94 -5.26 29.66
C LYS A 313 8.02 -6.52 30.50
N THR A 314 7.63 -7.67 29.96
CA THR A 314 7.58 -8.92 30.70
C THR A 314 8.92 -9.65 30.60
N CYS A 315 9.40 -10.21 31.70
CA CYS A 315 10.57 -11.07 31.67
C CYS A 315 10.20 -12.45 31.09
N PRO A 316 10.88 -12.93 30.04
CA PRO A 316 10.59 -14.23 29.42
C PRO A 316 11.00 -15.41 30.30
N GLU A 317 11.83 -15.22 31.34
CA GLU A 317 12.25 -16.31 32.22
C GLU A 317 11.39 -16.44 33.48
N CYS A 318 11.08 -15.34 34.16
CA CYS A 318 10.37 -15.39 35.45
C CYS A 318 8.97 -14.77 35.42
N GLY A 319 8.52 -14.26 34.27
CA GLY A 319 7.19 -13.65 34.10
C GLY A 319 7.01 -12.28 34.75
N GLN A 320 8.00 -11.75 35.47
CA GLN A 320 7.90 -10.45 36.16
C GLN A 320 7.70 -9.31 35.15
N ILE A 321 6.72 -8.44 35.40
CA ILE A 321 6.51 -7.21 34.63
C ILE A 321 7.43 -6.11 35.18
N HIS A 322 8.21 -5.50 34.29
CA HIS A 322 9.04 -4.35 34.59
C HIS A 322 8.24 -3.05 34.41
N GLU A 323 7.67 -2.54 35.51
CA GLU A 323 6.80 -1.35 35.48
C GLU A 323 7.55 -0.07 35.06
N LYS A 324 8.77 0.12 35.57
CA LYS A 324 9.61 1.32 35.39
C LYS A 324 10.60 1.28 34.20
N LEU A 325 10.39 0.42 33.19
CA LEU A 325 11.37 0.21 32.09
C LEU A 325 11.69 1.47 31.26
N GLY A 326 10.73 2.40 31.16
CA GLY A 326 10.90 3.66 30.44
C GLY A 326 11.35 3.49 28.98
N GLY A 327 12.35 4.29 28.58
CA GLY A 327 12.95 4.29 27.24
C GLY A 327 14.24 3.47 27.10
N SER A 328 14.54 2.58 28.06
CA SER A 328 15.76 1.77 28.03
C SER A 328 15.84 0.90 26.77
N LYS A 329 17.06 0.75 26.22
CA LYS A 329 17.37 -0.14 25.09
C LYS A 329 17.67 -1.57 25.52
N LYS A 330 17.99 -1.78 26.81
CA LYS A 330 18.19 -3.09 27.41
C LYS A 330 17.06 -3.35 28.39
N PHE A 331 16.52 -4.55 28.35
CA PHE A 331 15.66 -5.08 29.38
C PHE A 331 16.54 -5.76 30.42
N GLN A 332 16.40 -5.37 31.68
CA GLN A 332 17.03 -6.07 32.81
C GLN A 332 15.94 -6.37 33.83
N CYS A 333 15.75 -7.64 34.15
CA CYS A 333 14.72 -8.07 35.08
C CYS A 333 15.10 -7.66 36.51
N PRO A 334 14.24 -6.92 37.23
CA PRO A 334 14.52 -6.54 38.61
C PRO A 334 14.43 -7.73 39.60
N LYS A 335 13.80 -8.84 39.20
CA LYS A 335 13.58 -10.02 40.05
C LYS A 335 14.68 -11.08 39.89
N CYS A 336 14.95 -11.52 38.66
CA CYS A 336 15.88 -12.63 38.39
C CYS A 336 17.21 -12.18 37.74
N GLY A 337 17.40 -10.88 37.48
CA GLY A 337 18.63 -10.37 36.86
C GLY A 337 18.79 -10.63 35.35
N PHE A 338 17.89 -11.40 34.72
CA PHE A 338 17.92 -11.67 33.27
C PHE A 338 18.05 -10.38 32.44
N SER A 339 18.96 -10.36 31.47
CA SER A 339 19.26 -9.17 30.67
C SER A 339 19.34 -9.50 29.17
N LEU A 340 18.67 -8.68 28.36
CA LEU A 340 18.60 -8.85 26.91
C LEU A 340 18.34 -7.49 26.23
N PRO A 341 18.74 -7.26 24.96
CA PRO A 341 18.22 -6.14 24.19
C PRO A 341 16.69 -6.12 24.21
N ARG A 342 16.10 -4.94 24.41
CA ARG A 342 14.64 -4.80 24.59
C ARG A 342 13.85 -5.28 23.37
N ASP A 343 14.34 -4.99 22.17
CA ASP A 343 13.69 -5.38 20.92
C ASP A 343 13.72 -6.92 20.77
N TRP A 344 14.78 -7.59 21.23
CA TRP A 344 14.88 -9.06 21.25
C TRP A 344 13.94 -9.67 22.30
N ASN A 345 13.82 -9.01 23.46
CA ASN A 345 12.86 -9.39 24.51
C ASN A 345 11.41 -9.34 23.98
N GLY A 346 11.07 -8.30 23.22
CA GLY A 346 9.77 -8.16 22.56
C GLY A 346 9.46 -9.35 21.64
N ALA A 347 10.36 -9.65 20.70
CA ALA A 347 10.19 -10.76 19.76
C ALA A 347 10.06 -12.12 20.47
N ARG A 348 10.88 -12.39 21.50
CA ARG A 348 10.80 -13.62 22.30
C ARG A 348 9.47 -13.74 23.04
N ASN A 349 8.98 -12.66 23.64
CA ASN A 349 7.69 -12.68 24.33
C ASN A 349 6.50 -12.83 23.38
N ILE A 350 6.59 -12.31 22.16
CA ILE A 350 5.58 -12.56 21.11
C ILE A 350 5.54 -14.06 20.78
N MET A 351 6.70 -14.71 20.63
CA MET A 351 6.76 -16.17 20.42
C MET A 351 6.09 -16.93 21.57
N ILE A 352 6.49 -16.65 22.81
CA ILE A 352 5.94 -17.33 24.00
C ILE A 352 4.41 -17.17 24.02
N ARG A 353 3.91 -15.94 23.85
CA ARG A 353 2.47 -15.68 23.81
C ARG A 353 1.76 -16.40 22.68
N ALA A 354 2.34 -16.38 21.49
CA ALA A 354 1.75 -17.05 20.34
C ALA A 354 1.57 -18.54 20.61
N LEU A 355 2.60 -19.18 21.16
CA LEU A 355 2.57 -20.59 21.54
C LEU A 355 1.60 -20.88 22.70
N SER A 356 1.46 -19.95 23.67
CA SER A 356 0.50 -20.11 24.78
C SER A 356 -0.95 -19.91 24.36
N ALA A 357 -1.23 -18.97 23.44
CA ALA A 357 -2.59 -18.65 22.99
C ALA A 357 -3.07 -19.53 21.82
N THR A 358 -2.17 -20.33 21.23
CA THR A 358 -2.43 -21.06 20.01
C THR A 358 -1.93 -22.48 20.13
N THR A 359 -2.86 -23.45 20.14
CA THR A 359 -2.48 -24.86 19.99
C THR A 359 -2.08 -25.07 18.53
N THR A 360 -0.77 -25.09 18.27
CA THR A 360 -0.23 -25.29 16.92
C THR A 360 0.10 -26.77 16.74
N ARG A 361 -0.68 -27.49 15.93
CA ARG A 361 -0.36 -28.88 15.55
C ARG A 361 0.36 -28.89 14.21
N PHE A 362 1.59 -29.38 14.20
CA PHE A 362 2.32 -29.68 12.97
C PHE A 362 1.95 -31.08 12.53
N SER A 363 1.18 -31.18 11.44
CA SER A 363 0.93 -32.45 10.75
C SER A 363 1.80 -32.50 9.48
N PRO A 364 2.21 -33.68 9.00
CA PRO A 364 2.91 -33.78 7.71
C PRO A 364 2.09 -33.10 6.62
N GLY A 365 2.63 -32.02 6.04
CA GLY A 365 1.97 -31.24 4.97
C GLY A 365 0.96 -30.17 5.42
N ALA A 366 0.64 -30.03 6.71
CA ALA A 366 -0.30 -29.01 7.18
C ALA A 366 -0.01 -28.51 8.61
N ILE A 367 0.11 -27.20 8.78
CA ILE A 367 0.07 -26.57 10.11
C ILE A 367 -1.40 -26.33 10.46
N GLN A 368 -1.95 -27.02 11.46
CA GLN A 368 -3.26 -26.67 12.01
C GLN A 368 -3.10 -25.71 13.18
N ILE A 369 -3.85 -24.62 13.12
CA ILE A 369 -3.83 -23.55 14.13
C ILE A 369 -5.19 -23.63 14.81
N ILE A 370 -5.21 -24.18 16.02
CA ILE A 370 -6.42 -24.28 16.83
C ILE A 370 -6.31 -23.17 17.89
N PRO A 371 -7.28 -22.26 18.01
CA PRO A 371 -7.36 -21.34 19.15
C PRO A 371 -7.26 -22.14 20.46
N ALA A 372 -6.56 -21.63 21.46
CA ALA A 372 -6.49 -22.31 22.77
C ALA A 372 -7.83 -22.31 23.54
N ASP A 373 -8.87 -21.73 22.95
CA ASP A 373 -10.19 -21.54 23.53
C ASP A 373 -11.18 -22.40 22.72
N GLY A 374 -11.94 -23.24 23.44
CA GLY A 374 -12.80 -24.32 22.92
C GLY A 374 -13.82 -23.94 21.86
#